data_AF-A0A3B8JSC7-F1
#
_entry.id   AF-A0A3B8JSC7-F1
#
_cell.length_a   1.000
_cell.length_b   1.000
_cell.length_c   1.000
_cell.angle_alpha   90.00
_cell.angle_beta   90.00
_cell.angle_gamma   90.00
#
_symmetry.space_group_name_H-M   'P 1'
#
loop_
_entity.id
_entity.type
_entity.pdbx_description
1 polymer ?
#
loop_
_entity_poly.entity_id
_entity_poly.type
_entity_poly.pdbx_seq_one_letter_code
_entity_poly.pdbx_strand_id
1 'polypeptide(L)'
;MKEQQWSQAGCQDLTRLNRGAMKQSTKNISLLLTLVLPVLALAVKPAQAQPITTEVHPNSNNPVTGTLVAPNATNSNQFDITGGTQAGANLFHSFEQFGLDAGQIANFLANPNIQNILGRVVSGNPSVINGLIQVTSAGNPNLFLMNPAGIVFGSNA
;
A
#
# COMPACT_ATOMS: atom_id res chain seq x y z
N MET A 1 -55.33 -15.84 69.10
CA MET A 1 -54.09 -15.06 68.87
C MET A 1 -54.54 -13.67 68.38
N LYS A 2 -54.99 -12.82 69.31
CA LYS A 2 -54.43 -11.50 69.69
C LYS A 2 -54.38 -10.51 68.52
N GLU A 3 -55.38 -9.65 68.40
CA GLU A 3 -55.47 -8.25 68.92
C GLU A 3 -55.21 -7.28 67.76
N GLN A 4 -56.28 -6.69 67.20
CA GLN A 4 -56.84 -5.38 67.58
C GLN A 4 -55.96 -4.20 67.14
N GLN A 5 -56.36 -3.63 65.99
CA GLN A 5 -56.01 -2.28 65.59
C GLN A 5 -56.69 -1.27 66.52
N TRP A 6 -55.91 -0.30 67.00
CA TRP A 6 -56.41 0.94 67.57
C TRP A 6 -55.76 2.14 66.90
N SER A 7 -56.64 3.10 66.66
CA SER A 7 -56.49 4.42 66.07
C SER A 7 -55.87 5.42 67.06
N GLN A 8 -55.30 6.51 66.53
CA GLN A 8 -55.66 7.91 66.84
C GLN A 8 -54.47 8.85 66.96
N ALA A 9 -54.75 10.09 66.56
CA ALA A 9 -54.12 11.37 66.92
C ALA A 9 -52.71 11.63 66.32
N GLY A 10 -52.45 12.74 65.63
CA GLY A 10 -53.06 14.07 65.75
C GLY A 10 -52.37 14.89 66.84
N CYS A 11 -51.27 15.55 66.50
CA CYS A 11 -50.72 16.73 67.19
C CYS A 11 -49.80 17.43 66.16
N GLN A 12 -50.11 18.63 65.65
CA GLN A 12 -49.76 19.93 66.27
C GLN A 12 -48.24 20.02 66.53
N ASP A 13 -47.50 21.08 66.22
CA ASP A 13 -47.82 22.40 65.72
C ASP A 13 -46.49 23.08 65.33
N LEU A 14 -46.64 24.05 64.44
CA LEU A 14 -45.83 25.21 64.06
C LEU A 14 -44.41 25.48 64.64
N THR A 15 -43.52 25.84 63.69
CA THR A 15 -42.61 27.01 63.72
C THR A 15 -41.34 27.00 64.60
N ARG A 16 -40.15 26.93 63.95
CA ARG A 16 -39.18 28.04 63.78
C ARG A 16 -37.76 27.54 63.49
N LEU A 17 -37.22 28.05 62.38
CA LEU A 17 -35.85 28.58 62.18
C LEU A 17 -34.68 27.87 62.90
N ASN A 18 -33.79 27.25 62.12
CA ASN A 18 -32.46 27.85 61.98
C ASN A 18 -31.76 27.40 60.70
N ARG A 19 -31.30 28.35 59.89
CA ARG A 19 -30.43 28.09 58.73
C ARG A 19 -29.02 27.82 59.25
N GLY A 20 -28.66 26.55 59.36
CA GLY A 20 -27.27 26.11 59.40
C GLY A 20 -26.82 25.84 57.97
N ALA A 21 -26.09 26.78 57.36
CA ALA A 21 -25.37 26.53 56.13
C ALA A 21 -24.26 25.50 56.40
N MET A 22 -24.45 24.26 55.95
CA MET A 22 -23.37 23.28 55.83
C MET A 22 -23.11 23.01 54.35
N LYS A 23 -21.85 23.25 53.96
CA LYS A 23 -21.28 23.04 52.63
C LYS A 23 -21.67 21.67 52.08
N GLN A 24 -22.39 21.66 50.96
CA GLN A 24 -22.51 20.46 50.14
C GLN A 24 -21.16 20.18 49.50
N SER A 25 -20.50 19.12 49.99
CA SER A 25 -19.40 18.47 49.27
C SER A 25 -20.04 17.67 48.14
N THR A 26 -20.00 18.20 46.93
CA THR A 26 -20.34 17.49 45.69
C THR A 26 -19.33 16.37 45.48
N LYS A 27 -19.63 15.18 46.00
CA LYS A 27 -19.17 13.93 45.42
C LYS A 27 -20.37 13.33 44.71
N ASN A 28 -20.30 13.21 43.38
CA ASN A 28 -20.86 12.11 42.59
C ASN A 28 -20.70 12.35 41.07
N ILE A 29 -20.47 11.25 40.35
CA ILE A 29 -20.68 11.01 38.91
C ILE A 29 -19.50 11.35 37.97
N SER A 30 -18.75 10.32 37.55
CA SER A 30 -18.85 9.89 36.15
C SER A 30 -18.27 8.49 35.93
N LEU A 31 -19.16 7.61 35.49
CA LEU A 31 -18.93 6.37 34.76
C LEU A 31 -17.97 6.62 33.58
N LEU A 32 -16.93 5.80 33.42
CA LEU A 32 -16.23 5.41 32.17
C LEU A 32 -14.78 5.01 32.48
N LEU A 33 -14.52 3.71 32.63
CA LEU A 33 -13.16 3.16 32.60
C LEU A 33 -13.10 1.96 31.65
N THR A 34 -13.46 2.18 30.38
CA THR A 34 -12.97 1.34 29.29
C THR A 34 -11.59 1.87 28.91
N LEU A 35 -10.57 1.32 29.56
CA LEU A 35 -9.17 1.61 29.30
C LEU A 35 -8.80 1.09 27.90
N VAL A 36 -8.97 1.99 26.93
CA VAL A 36 -8.30 2.12 25.63
C VAL A 36 -7.24 1.04 25.35
N LEU A 37 -7.63 0.01 24.59
CA LEU A 37 -6.69 -0.68 23.71
C LEU A 37 -6.28 0.32 22.63
N PRO A 38 -5.01 0.75 22.51
CA PRO A 38 -4.59 1.40 21.29
C PRO A 38 -4.57 0.30 20.24
N VAL A 39 -5.57 0.29 19.36
CA VAL A 39 -5.42 -0.37 18.06
C VAL A 39 -4.29 0.38 17.38
N LEU A 40 -3.08 -0.19 17.42
CA LEU A 40 -1.95 0.27 16.63
C LEU A 40 -2.29 -0.07 15.17
N ALA A 41 -3.07 0.81 14.54
CA ALA A 41 -3.28 0.78 13.11
C ALA A 41 -1.92 1.09 12.47
N LEU A 42 -1.18 0.04 12.10
CA LEU A 42 -0.06 0.17 11.18
C LEU A 42 -0.62 0.81 9.91
N ALA A 43 -0.32 2.10 9.70
CA ALA A 43 -0.65 2.79 8.47
C ALA A 43 0.21 2.18 7.35
N VAL A 44 -0.31 1.13 6.72
CA VAL A 44 0.30 0.57 5.52
C VAL A 44 0.14 1.61 4.43
N LYS A 45 1.21 2.35 4.13
CA LYS A 45 1.23 3.25 2.98
C LYS A 45 1.05 2.38 1.73
N PRO A 46 0.10 2.70 0.82
CA PRO A 46 0.00 1.97 -0.43
C PRO A 46 1.34 2.13 -1.16
N ALA A 47 1.98 1.02 -1.50
CA ALA A 47 3.16 1.03 -2.35
C ALA A 47 2.69 1.42 -3.75
N GLN A 48 2.95 2.68 -4.13
CA GLN A 48 2.75 3.15 -5.49
C GLN A 48 3.86 2.55 -6.37
N ALA A 49 3.56 2.17 -7.61
CA ALA A 49 4.61 1.71 -8.49
C ALA A 49 5.49 2.90 -8.93
N GLN A 50 6.77 2.62 -9.11
CA GLN A 50 7.71 3.54 -9.74
C GLN A 50 7.67 3.34 -11.28
N PRO A 51 7.93 4.39 -12.09
CA PRO A 51 7.88 4.27 -13.54
C PRO A 51 8.95 3.30 -14.08
N ILE A 52 8.75 2.80 -15.30
CA ILE A 52 9.79 2.06 -16.03
C ILE A 52 10.75 3.09 -16.65
N THR A 53 12.01 3.06 -16.22
CA THR A 53 13.07 3.94 -16.72
C THR A 53 14.31 3.13 -17.08
N THR A 54 15.03 3.54 -18.12
CA THR A 54 16.20 2.82 -18.62
C THR A 54 17.45 3.18 -17.82
N GLU A 55 18.39 2.23 -17.67
CA GLU A 55 19.67 2.53 -17.04
C GLU A 55 20.53 3.40 -17.96
N VAL A 56 20.94 4.56 -17.45
CA VAL A 56 21.85 5.51 -18.10
C VAL A 56 23.07 5.69 -17.20
N HIS A 57 24.27 5.61 -17.76
CA HIS A 57 25.50 5.77 -16.99
C HIS A 57 25.76 7.26 -16.73
N PRO A 58 26.21 7.71 -15.54
CA PRO A 58 26.37 9.13 -15.21
C PRO A 58 27.32 9.92 -16.12
N ASN A 59 28.12 9.25 -16.97
CA ASN A 59 29.03 9.87 -17.93
C ASN A 59 28.59 9.70 -19.40
N SER A 60 27.38 9.19 -19.66
CA SER A 60 26.86 8.93 -21.01
C SER A 60 25.35 9.09 -21.02
N ASN A 61 24.80 9.93 -21.92
CA ASN A 61 23.35 10.05 -22.08
C ASN A 61 22.71 8.85 -22.82
N ASN A 62 23.49 7.81 -23.14
CA ASN A 62 23.00 6.62 -23.83
C ASN A 62 22.73 5.47 -22.86
N PRO A 63 21.65 4.70 -23.07
CA PRO A 63 21.35 3.52 -22.26
C PRO A 63 22.47 2.48 -22.37
N VAL A 64 22.89 1.90 -21.24
CA VAL A 64 24.03 0.97 -21.18
C VAL A 64 23.83 -0.24 -22.10
N THR A 65 22.59 -0.73 -22.19
CA THR A 65 22.21 -1.85 -23.06
C THR A 65 21.50 -1.43 -24.34
N GLY A 66 21.29 -0.13 -24.58
CA GLY A 66 20.41 0.34 -25.66
C GLY A 66 18.94 -0.02 -25.44
N THR A 67 18.51 -0.26 -24.19
CA THR A 67 17.10 -0.49 -23.87
C THR A 67 16.31 0.78 -24.14
N LEU A 68 15.16 0.64 -24.78
CA LEU A 68 14.22 1.71 -25.08
C LEU A 68 12.86 1.36 -24.50
N VAL A 69 12.21 2.33 -23.87
CA VAL A 69 10.88 2.20 -23.28
C VAL A 69 10.04 3.34 -23.83
N ALA A 70 8.96 2.99 -24.52
CA ALA A 70 8.05 3.97 -25.11
C ALA A 70 6.59 3.57 -24.87
N PRO A 71 5.67 4.52 -24.64
CA PRO A 71 4.25 4.22 -24.65
C PRO A 71 3.84 3.63 -26.00
N ASN A 72 2.94 2.64 -25.98
CA ASN A 72 2.37 2.09 -27.19
C ASN A 72 1.51 3.15 -27.90
N ALA A 73 1.54 3.15 -29.24
CA ALA A 73 0.89 4.17 -30.06
C ALA A 73 -0.64 4.21 -29.91
N THR A 74 -1.29 3.10 -29.56
CA THR A 74 -2.75 2.99 -29.43
C THR A 74 -3.22 2.76 -28.00
N ASN A 75 -2.31 2.41 -27.09
CA ASN A 75 -2.60 2.19 -25.67
C ASN A 75 -1.56 2.88 -24.79
N SER A 76 -1.89 4.04 -24.22
CA SER A 76 -0.98 4.80 -23.36
C SER A 76 -0.59 4.11 -22.06
N ASN A 77 -1.35 3.09 -21.63
CA ASN A 77 -1.03 2.32 -20.42
C ASN A 77 -0.07 1.16 -20.71
N GLN A 78 0.24 0.89 -21.97
CA GLN A 78 1.23 -0.09 -22.37
C GLN A 78 2.56 0.59 -22.68
N PHE A 79 3.63 0.05 -22.12
CA PHE A 79 5.01 0.43 -22.40
C PHE A 79 5.66 -0.66 -23.24
N ASP A 80 5.97 -0.34 -24.49
CA ASP A 80 6.72 -1.22 -25.37
C ASP A 80 8.22 -1.08 -25.08
N ILE A 81 8.82 -2.21 -24.73
CA ILE A 81 10.23 -2.34 -24.39
C ILE A 81 10.94 -2.95 -25.60
N THR A 82 11.86 -2.19 -26.17
CA THR A 82 12.60 -2.53 -27.40
C THR A 82 14.11 -2.25 -27.24
N GLY A 83 14.86 -2.46 -28.31
CA GLY A 83 16.32 -2.31 -28.29
C GLY A 83 16.95 -3.43 -27.45
N GLY A 84 17.84 -3.05 -26.55
CA GLY A 84 18.61 -4.01 -25.75
C GLY A 84 19.86 -4.49 -26.48
N THR A 85 20.69 -5.23 -25.74
CA THR A 85 21.94 -5.80 -26.26
C THR A 85 21.76 -7.29 -26.49
N GLN A 86 21.92 -7.74 -27.72
CA GLN A 86 21.80 -9.15 -28.05
C GLN A 86 23.16 -9.87 -28.00
N ALA A 87 23.22 -11.02 -27.36
CA ALA A 87 24.35 -11.96 -27.45
C ALA A 87 23.84 -13.37 -27.70
N GLY A 88 23.99 -13.85 -28.94
CA GLY A 88 23.39 -15.11 -29.39
C GLY A 88 21.87 -15.07 -29.31
N ALA A 89 21.28 -16.07 -28.63
CA ALA A 89 19.83 -16.16 -28.41
C ALA A 89 19.35 -15.42 -27.14
N ASN A 90 20.21 -14.62 -26.50
CA ASN A 90 19.89 -13.86 -25.29
C ASN A 90 19.80 -12.36 -25.62
N LEU A 91 18.75 -11.71 -25.13
CA LEU A 91 18.51 -10.27 -25.23
C LEU A 91 18.58 -9.64 -23.84
N PHE A 92 19.48 -8.68 -23.64
CA PHE A 92 19.70 -8.03 -22.36
C PHE A 92 19.11 -6.63 -22.33
N HIS A 93 18.31 -6.36 -21.30
CA HIS A 93 17.78 -5.05 -20.97
C HIS A 93 18.29 -4.57 -19.62
N SER A 94 18.39 -3.26 -19.46
CA SER A 94 18.74 -2.65 -18.18
C SER A 94 17.88 -1.43 -17.88
N PHE A 95 17.37 -1.42 -16.65
CA PHE A 95 16.44 -0.44 -16.15
C PHE A 95 17.03 0.22 -14.90
N GLU A 96 16.82 1.54 -14.79
CA GLU A 96 17.06 2.23 -13.53
C GLU A 96 15.94 1.85 -12.55
N GLN A 97 14.69 2.00 -12.98
CA GLN A 97 13.50 1.59 -12.23
C GLN A 97 12.59 0.75 -13.13
N PHE A 98 11.88 -0.21 -12.52
CA PHE A 98 10.90 -1.03 -13.20
C PHE A 98 9.74 -1.29 -12.25
N GLY A 99 8.61 -0.62 -12.49
CA GLY A 99 7.36 -0.80 -11.75
C GLY A 99 6.15 -0.64 -12.68
N LEU A 100 5.02 -1.18 -12.25
CA LEU A 100 3.75 -1.09 -12.96
C LEU A 100 2.61 -0.82 -11.98
N ASP A 101 1.81 0.20 -12.24
CA ASP A 101 0.54 0.42 -11.56
C ASP A 101 -0.56 -0.50 -12.15
N ALA A 102 -1.71 -0.56 -11.45
CA ALA A 102 -2.89 -1.27 -11.90
C ALA A 102 -3.32 -0.82 -13.31
N GLY A 103 -3.49 -1.78 -14.21
CA GLY A 103 -3.90 -1.55 -15.60
C GLY A 103 -2.75 -1.11 -16.52
N GLN A 104 -1.53 -0.97 -16.02
CA GLN A 104 -0.35 -0.77 -16.87
C GLN A 104 0.19 -2.10 -17.39
N ILE A 105 0.83 -2.06 -18.57
CA ILE A 105 1.38 -3.22 -19.25
C ILE A 105 2.84 -2.93 -19.61
N ALA A 106 3.76 -3.81 -19.23
CA ALA A 106 5.11 -3.85 -19.80
C ALA A 106 5.15 -4.92 -20.90
N ASN A 107 5.39 -4.51 -22.14
CA ASN A 107 5.41 -5.42 -23.28
C ASN A 107 6.82 -5.50 -23.87
N PHE A 108 7.49 -6.64 -23.69
CA PHE A 108 8.80 -6.90 -24.30
C PHE A 108 8.64 -7.35 -25.74
N LEU A 109 9.15 -6.56 -26.69
CA LEU A 109 9.16 -6.90 -28.10
C LEU A 109 10.49 -7.57 -28.45
N ALA A 110 10.44 -8.77 -29.01
CA ALA A 110 11.65 -9.52 -29.37
C ALA A 110 11.52 -10.21 -30.72
N ASN A 111 12.66 -10.35 -31.40
CA ASN A 111 12.75 -11.10 -32.65
C ASN A 111 12.56 -12.61 -32.42
N PRO A 112 12.11 -13.39 -33.42
CA PRO A 112 11.80 -14.81 -33.26
C PRO A 112 12.99 -15.71 -32.88
N ASN A 113 14.22 -15.24 -33.11
CA ASN A 113 15.44 -15.99 -32.82
C ASN A 113 15.92 -15.85 -31.36
N ILE A 114 15.25 -15.00 -30.58
CA ILE A 114 15.56 -14.83 -29.15
C ILE A 114 14.90 -15.99 -28.39
N GLN A 115 15.67 -16.60 -27.49
CA GLN A 115 15.18 -17.64 -26.57
C GLN A 115 15.03 -17.09 -25.14
N ASN A 116 15.86 -16.10 -24.76
CA ASN A 116 15.83 -15.53 -23.41
C ASN A 116 15.91 -14.00 -23.48
N ILE A 117 15.03 -13.34 -22.74
CA ILE A 117 15.07 -11.92 -22.45
C ILE A 117 15.47 -11.78 -20.97
N LEU A 118 16.50 -11.00 -20.69
CA LEU A 118 17.03 -10.78 -19.36
C LEU A 118 16.97 -9.29 -19.03
N GLY A 119 16.09 -8.90 -18.10
CA GLY A 119 16.01 -7.55 -17.57
C GLY A 119 16.66 -7.46 -16.19
N ARG A 120 17.56 -6.50 -16.00
CA ARG A 120 18.04 -6.12 -14.66
C ARG A 120 17.56 -4.73 -14.27
N VAL A 121 17.30 -4.53 -12.98
CA VAL A 121 17.06 -3.23 -12.37
C VAL A 121 18.26 -2.88 -11.51
N VAL A 122 18.84 -1.69 -11.71
CA VAL A 122 20.09 -1.29 -11.05
C VAL A 122 19.92 -0.28 -9.92
N SER A 123 18.74 0.34 -9.78
CA SER A 123 18.49 1.20 -8.62
C SER A 123 18.46 0.40 -7.31
N GLY A 124 18.62 1.10 -6.18
CA GLY A 124 18.47 0.52 -4.85
C GLY A 124 17.02 0.31 -4.39
N ASN A 125 16.02 0.52 -5.26
CA ASN A 125 14.61 0.50 -4.90
C ASN A 125 13.92 -0.79 -5.37
N PRO A 126 13.03 -1.40 -4.56
CA PRO A 126 12.28 -2.58 -4.95
C PRO A 126 11.36 -2.32 -6.15
N SER A 127 11.20 -3.30 -7.02
CA SER A 127 10.22 -3.25 -8.12
C SER A 127 8.83 -3.60 -7.59
N VAL A 128 7.88 -2.67 -7.69
CA VAL A 128 6.47 -2.91 -7.36
C VAL A 128 5.70 -3.12 -8.67
N ILE A 129 5.21 -4.34 -8.88
CA ILE A 129 4.51 -4.76 -10.09
C ILE A 129 3.06 -5.04 -9.72
N ASN A 130 2.17 -4.11 -10.05
CA ASN A 130 0.73 -4.26 -9.87
C ASN A 130 0.02 -4.19 -11.22
N GLY A 131 0.66 -4.68 -12.29
CA GLY A 131 0.13 -4.68 -13.66
C GLY A 131 0.75 -5.83 -14.45
N LEU A 132 0.44 -5.90 -15.75
CA LEU A 132 0.78 -7.05 -16.59
C LEU A 132 2.19 -6.92 -17.18
N ILE A 133 2.98 -7.98 -17.07
CA ILE A 133 4.22 -8.14 -17.84
C ILE A 133 3.96 -9.18 -18.92
N GLN A 134 4.26 -8.85 -20.17
CA GLN A 134 4.08 -9.75 -21.30
C GLN A 134 5.25 -9.66 -22.29
N VAL A 135 5.32 -10.67 -23.16
CA VAL A 135 6.27 -10.74 -24.26
C VAL A 135 5.49 -10.90 -25.56
N THR A 136 5.77 -10.04 -26.54
CA THR A 136 5.26 -10.20 -27.90
C THR A 136 6.41 -10.59 -28.82
N SER A 137 6.42 -11.86 -29.24
CA SER A 137 7.38 -12.40 -30.19
C SER A 137 6.82 -13.66 -30.86
N ALA A 138 7.20 -13.93 -32.11
CA ALA A 138 6.86 -15.20 -32.75
C ALA A 138 7.66 -16.40 -32.18
N GLY A 139 8.76 -16.13 -31.46
CA GLY A 139 9.65 -17.17 -30.90
C GLY A 139 9.33 -17.59 -29.46
N ASN A 140 8.40 -16.92 -28.78
CA ASN A 140 8.02 -17.16 -27.38
C ASN A 140 9.24 -17.30 -26.41
N PRO A 141 10.11 -16.29 -26.30
CA PRO A 141 11.27 -16.38 -25.43
C PRO A 141 10.88 -16.39 -23.94
N ASN A 142 11.74 -16.99 -23.12
CA ASN A 142 11.67 -16.89 -21.67
C ASN A 142 11.98 -15.45 -21.22
N LEU A 143 11.32 -14.99 -20.16
CA LEU A 143 11.61 -13.70 -19.53
C LEU A 143 12.19 -13.91 -18.12
N PHE A 144 13.36 -13.34 -17.89
CA PHE A 144 14.02 -13.29 -16.58
C PHE A 144 14.14 -11.83 -16.14
N LEU A 145 13.59 -11.51 -14.98
CA LEU A 145 13.70 -10.18 -14.37
C LEU A 145 14.43 -10.26 -13.04
N MET A 146 15.42 -9.39 -12.83
CA MET A 146 16.22 -9.34 -11.61
C MET A 146 16.26 -7.93 -11.04
N ASN A 147 16.00 -7.81 -9.75
CA ASN A 147 16.23 -6.60 -8.97
C ASN A 147 16.85 -7.00 -7.61
N PRO A 148 18.09 -6.63 -7.30
CA PRO A 148 18.71 -6.93 -6.00
C PRO A 148 17.96 -6.37 -4.79
N ALA A 149 17.21 -5.27 -4.95
CA ALA A 149 16.35 -4.72 -3.90
C ALA A 149 15.02 -5.47 -3.73
N GLY A 150 14.74 -6.46 -4.59
CA GLY A 150 13.55 -7.31 -4.56
C GLY A 150 12.47 -6.90 -5.57
N ILE A 151 11.52 -7.82 -5.75
CA ILE A 151 10.35 -7.64 -6.62
C ILE A 151 9.10 -8.01 -5.79
N VAL A 152 8.10 -7.13 -5.80
CA VAL A 152 6.83 -7.29 -5.09
C VAL A 152 5.70 -7.29 -6.12
N PHE A 153 4.92 -8.36 -6.15
CA PHE A 153 3.73 -8.46 -7.00
C PHE A 153 2.48 -8.05 -6.22
N GLY A 154 1.74 -7.10 -6.79
CA GLY A 154 0.44 -6.64 -6.30
C GLY A 154 -0.69 -7.54 -6.77
N SER A 155 -1.92 -7.22 -6.36
CA SER A 155 -3.11 -8.03 -6.63
C SER A 155 -3.53 -8.09 -8.10
N ASN A 156 -3.03 -7.18 -8.94
CA ASN A 156 -3.37 -7.08 -10.37
C ASN A 156 -2.21 -7.49 -11.29
N ALA A 157 -1.19 -8.14 -10.73
CA ALA A 157 -0.07 -8.69 -11.50
C ALA A 157 -0.41 -10.00 -12.20
#